data_AF-A0A954SUX9-F1
#
_entry.id   AF-A0A954SUX9-F1
#
_cell.length_a   1.000
_cell.length_b   1.000
_cell.length_c   1.000
_cell.angle_alpha   90.00
_cell.angle_beta   90.00
_cell.angle_gamma   90.00
#
_symmetry.space_group_name_H-M   'P 1'
#
loop_
_entity.id
_entity.type
_entity.pdbx_description
1 polymer ?
#
loop_
_entity_poly.entity_id
_entity_poly.type
_entity_poly.pdbx_seq_one_letter_code
_entity_poly.pdbx_strand_id
1 'polypeptide(L)'
;MTIEFNGRKFTGFFAFGSGAINRRQQAIARASQFEALEDRTLLSATSGFDVDTGTLTITAKGGNDVNLSTDLSGDVTLNGSSLGVSATLVIHLRVVGGNGGNTI
;
A
#
# COMPACT_ATOMS: atom_id res chain seq x y z
N MET A 1 -13.39 -19.96 -71.34
CA MET A 1 -14.36 -18.85 -71.20
C MET A 1 -13.55 -17.57 -71.07
N THR A 2 -13.77 -16.58 -71.94
CA THR A 2 -13.03 -15.32 -71.98
C THR A 2 -13.94 -14.20 -71.53
N ILE A 3 -13.50 -13.39 -70.58
CA ILE A 3 -14.28 -12.26 -70.05
C ILE A 3 -13.52 -10.97 -70.38
N GLU A 4 -14.25 -9.96 -70.86
CA GLU A 4 -13.71 -8.65 -71.19
C GLU A 4 -14.19 -7.63 -70.16
N PHE A 5 -13.26 -6.89 -69.55
CA PHE A 5 -13.55 -5.82 -68.61
C PHE A 5 -12.64 -4.63 -68.90
N ASN A 6 -13.23 -3.44 -69.06
CA ASN A 6 -12.52 -2.21 -69.45
C ASN A 6 -11.58 -2.37 -70.66
N GLY A 7 -12.05 -3.06 -71.70
CA GLY A 7 -11.31 -3.23 -72.97
C GLY A 7 -10.10 -4.18 -72.89
N ARG A 8 -9.91 -4.90 -71.78
CA ARG A 8 -8.84 -5.90 -71.63
C ARG A 8 -9.44 -7.29 -71.51
N LYS A 9 -8.94 -8.22 -72.33
CA LYS A 9 -9.40 -9.61 -72.39
C LYS A 9 -8.56 -10.46 -71.44
N PHE A 10 -9.22 -11.10 -70.48
CA PHE A 10 -8.59 -12.04 -69.56
C PHE A 10 -9.03 -13.45 -69.91
N THR A 11 -8.06 -14.32 -70.17
CA THR A 11 -8.29 -15.73 -70.50
C THR A 11 -7.65 -16.58 -69.42
N GLY A 12 -8.47 -17.25 -68.61
CA GLY A 12 -8.00 -18.09 -67.50
C GLY A 12 -9.14 -18.88 -66.87
N PHE A 13 -8.79 -19.93 -66.13
CA PHE A 13 -9.74 -20.72 -65.36
C PHE A 13 -9.90 -20.10 -63.97
N PHE A 14 -11.11 -19.64 -63.63
CA PHE A 14 -11.42 -19.13 -62.28
C PHE A 14 -11.97 -20.27 -61.43
N ALA A 15 -11.19 -20.72 -60.46
CA ALA A 15 -11.66 -21.62 -59.41
C ALA A 15 -12.22 -20.78 -58.26
N PHE A 16 -13.55 -20.76 -58.10
CA PHE A 16 -14.19 -20.23 -56.89
C PHE A 16 -14.12 -21.29 -55.79
N GLY A 17 -12.93 -21.49 -55.23
CA GLY A 17 -12.74 -22.27 -54.02
C GLY A 17 -13.11 -21.41 -52.81
N SER A 18 -14.13 -21.83 -52.07
CA SER A 18 -14.52 -21.25 -50.78
C SER A 18 -13.46 -21.53 -49.71
N GLY A 19 -12.35 -20.81 -49.78
CA GLY A 19 -11.36 -20.74 -48.71
C GLY A 19 -11.91 -19.88 -47.60
N ALA A 20 -12.46 -20.49 -46.56
CA ALA A 20 -12.74 -19.82 -45.30
C ALA A 20 -11.43 -19.28 -44.73
N ILE A 21 -11.14 -18.01 -44.99
CA ILE A 21 -10.04 -17.29 -44.36
C ILE A 21 -10.42 -17.16 -42.88
N ASN A 22 -9.85 -18.07 -42.08
CA ASN A 22 -9.82 -18.05 -40.62
C ASN A 22 -9.34 -16.66 -40.17
N ARG A 23 -10.29 -15.75 -39.91
CA ARG A 23 -10.02 -14.53 -39.16
C ARG A 23 -9.72 -14.94 -37.73
N ARG A 24 -8.44 -15.23 -37.44
CA ARG A 24 -7.95 -15.21 -36.06
C ARG A 24 -8.13 -13.78 -35.58
N GLN A 25 -9.24 -13.53 -34.89
CA GLN A 25 -9.42 -12.36 -34.07
C GLN A 25 -8.27 -12.35 -33.07
N GLN A 26 -7.25 -11.54 -33.33
CA GLN A 26 -6.28 -11.15 -32.32
C GLN A 26 -7.05 -10.27 -31.33
N ALA A 27 -7.66 -10.93 -30.35
CA ALA A 27 -8.13 -10.25 -29.16
C ALA A 27 -6.89 -9.60 -28.53
N ILE A 28 -6.81 -8.28 -28.65
CA ILE A 28 -5.81 -7.49 -27.92
C ILE A 28 -6.18 -7.63 -26.45
N ALA A 29 -5.58 -8.61 -25.79
CA ALA A 29 -5.62 -8.74 -24.34
C ALA A 29 -4.85 -7.55 -23.76
N ARG A 30 -5.54 -6.42 -23.58
CA ARG A 30 -5.04 -5.34 -22.75
C ARG A 30 -5.02 -5.88 -21.32
N ALA A 31 -3.87 -6.37 -20.89
CA ALA A 31 -3.64 -6.71 -19.50
C ALA A 31 -3.79 -5.40 -18.71
N SER A 32 -4.92 -5.21 -18.03
CA SER A 32 -5.05 -4.22 -16.99
C SER A 32 -4.09 -4.62 -15.87
N GLN A 33 -2.95 -3.95 -15.79
CA GLN A 33 -2.06 -4.06 -14.64
C GLN A 33 -2.80 -3.43 -13.46
N PHE A 34 -3.38 -4.27 -12.61
CA PHE A 34 -3.87 -3.85 -11.31
C PHE A 34 -2.65 -3.77 -10.39
N GLU A 35 -2.28 -2.57 -9.97
CA GLU A 35 -1.33 -2.42 -8.87
C GLU A 35 -2.00 -2.97 -7.60
N ALA A 36 -1.27 -3.83 -6.87
CA ALA A 36 -1.73 -4.29 -5.58
C ALA A 36 -1.76 -3.10 -4.62
N LEU A 37 -2.91 -2.85 -4.00
CA LEU A 37 -3.00 -1.89 -2.91
C LEU A 37 -2.08 -2.34 -1.78
N GLU A 38 -1.09 -1.53 -1.46
CA GLU A 38 -0.21 -1.79 -0.32
C GLU A 38 -1.01 -1.79 0.98
N ASP A 39 -0.70 -2.73 1.87
CA ASP A 39 -1.35 -2.84 3.17
C ASP A 39 -0.92 -1.65 4.05
N ARG A 40 -1.89 -0.79 4.41
CA ARG A 40 -1.64 0.36 5.28
C ARG A 40 -1.86 -0.06 6.72
N THR A 41 -0.79 -0.51 7.38
CA THR A 41 -0.83 -0.76 8.83
C THR A 41 -1.01 0.58 9.56
N LEU A 42 -2.11 0.70 10.32
CA LEU A 42 -2.33 1.86 11.18
C LEU A 42 -1.37 1.84 12.36
N LEU A 43 -0.46 2.81 12.34
CA LEU A 43 0.50 3.09 13.39
C LEU A 43 -0.23 3.67 14.60
N SER A 44 -0.36 2.88 15.69
CA SER A 44 -0.98 3.34 16.94
C SER A 44 -0.13 3.05 18.19
N ALA A 45 0.08 4.08 19.00
CA ALA A 45 0.66 3.98 20.32
C ALA A 45 -0.35 4.51 21.34
N THR A 46 -0.43 3.86 22.49
CA THR A 46 -1.33 4.19 23.59
C THR A 46 -0.50 4.36 24.86
N SER A 47 -0.91 5.30 25.71
CA SER A 47 -0.27 5.57 26.99
C SER A 47 -1.29 5.45 28.12
N GLY A 48 -0.80 5.07 29.29
CA GLY A 48 -1.58 5.07 30.52
C GLY A 48 -0.67 5.37 31.70
N PHE A 49 -1.10 6.29 32.56
CA PHE A 49 -0.38 6.66 33.78
C PHE A 49 -1.22 6.28 35.00
N ASP A 50 -0.60 5.52 35.90
CA ASP A 50 -1.15 5.17 37.20
C ASP A 50 -0.53 6.08 38.27
N VAL A 51 -1.36 6.95 38.86
CA VAL A 51 -0.95 7.93 39.86
C VAL A 51 -0.60 7.30 41.21
N ASP A 52 -1.21 6.17 41.55
CA ASP A 52 -1.01 5.52 42.85
C ASP A 52 0.35 4.82 42.89
N THR A 53 0.77 4.25 41.75
CA THR A 53 2.06 3.54 41.63
C THR A 53 3.16 4.36 40.94
N GLY A 54 2.82 5.53 40.37
CA GLY A 54 3.72 6.33 39.54
C GLY A 54 4.15 5.62 38.26
N THR A 55 3.34 4.68 37.74
CA THR A 55 3.73 3.85 36.60
C THR A 55 3.21 4.44 35.29
N LEU A 56 4.11 4.79 34.38
CA LEU A 56 3.78 5.13 33.00
C LEU A 56 3.95 3.90 32.10
N THR A 57 2.86 3.45 31.49
CA THR A 57 2.85 2.35 30.52
C THR A 57 2.60 2.89 29.12
N ILE A 58 3.49 2.58 28.19
CA ILE A 58 3.34 2.85 26.76
C ILE A 58 3.22 1.53 26.02
N THR A 59 2.19 1.39 25.18
CA THR A 59 1.99 0.22 24.31
C THR A 59 1.86 0.68 22.87
N ALA A 60 2.75 0.22 22.02
CA ALA A 60 2.72 0.46 20.58
C ALA A 60 2.56 -0.85 19.80
N LYS A 61 1.85 -0.81 18.66
CA LYS A 61 1.66 -1.96 17.78
C LYS A 61 2.29 -1.72 16.41
N GLY A 62 2.71 -2.80 15.74
CA GLY A 62 3.25 -2.74 14.37
C GLY A 62 4.68 -2.19 14.31
N GLY A 63 5.06 -1.58 13.19
CA GLY A 63 6.38 -0.97 12.98
C GLY A 63 6.54 0.43 13.59
N ASN A 64 5.85 0.70 14.70
CA ASN A 64 5.88 2.01 15.33
C ASN A 64 7.20 2.31 16.00
N ASP A 65 7.76 3.46 15.66
CA ASP A 65 8.78 4.08 16.48
C ASP A 65 8.12 4.70 17.72
N VAL A 66 8.68 4.40 18.89
CA VAL A 66 8.31 4.99 20.16
C VAL A 66 9.45 5.91 20.58
N ASN A 67 9.20 7.21 20.55
CA ASN A 67 10.11 8.22 21.07
C ASN A 67 9.47 8.86 22.31
N LEU A 68 10.03 8.53 23.47
CA LEU A 68 9.68 9.14 24.74
C LEU A 68 10.71 10.23 25.03
N SER A 69 10.22 11.41 25.40
CA SER A 69 11.07 12.51 25.83
C SER A 69 10.31 13.41 26.81
N THR A 70 10.97 14.45 27.31
CA THR A 70 10.32 15.49 28.12
C THR A 70 10.38 16.82 27.38
N ASP A 71 9.31 17.61 27.46
CA ASP A 71 9.33 18.97 26.97
C ASP A 71 10.02 19.94 27.95
N LEU A 72 10.07 21.23 27.58
CA LEU A 72 10.68 22.28 28.40
C LEU A 72 9.91 22.56 29.71
N SER A 73 8.66 22.15 29.79
CA SER A 73 7.82 22.24 30.98
C SER A 73 8.00 21.04 31.92
N GLY A 74 8.72 20.00 31.46
CA GLY A 74 8.94 18.77 32.21
C GLY A 74 7.82 17.75 32.05
N ASP A 75 6.93 17.93 31.07
CA ASP A 75 5.90 16.95 30.74
C ASP A 75 6.46 15.88 29.81
N VAL A 76 6.04 14.64 30.04
CA VAL A 76 6.38 13.51 29.18
C VAL A 76 5.66 13.66 27.85
N THR A 77 6.42 13.54 26.77
CA THR A 77 5.90 13.50 25.41
C THR A 77 6.13 12.13 24.78
N LEU A 78 5.16 11.70 23.98
CA LEU A 78 5.23 10.51 23.16
C LEU A 78 5.15 10.95 21.70
N ASN A 79 6.21 10.67 20.93
CA ASN A 79 6.34 11.08 19.53
C ASN A 79 6.05 12.59 19.33
N GLY A 80 6.49 13.42 20.29
CA GLY A 80 6.29 14.87 20.31
C GLY A 80 4.91 15.34 20.79
N SER A 81 3.99 14.44 21.12
CA SER A 81 2.70 14.79 21.72
C SER A 81 2.75 14.69 23.23
N SER A 82 2.38 15.75 23.95
CA SER A 82 2.34 15.72 25.42
C SER A 82 1.31 14.71 25.92
N LEU A 83 1.68 13.97 26.97
CA LEU A 83 0.82 13.02 27.67
C LEU A 83 0.09 13.65 28.87
N GLY A 84 0.40 14.90 29.22
CA GLY A 84 -0.13 15.55 30.42
C GLY A 84 0.34 14.91 31.73
N VAL A 85 1.48 14.23 31.70
CA VAL A 85 2.10 13.57 32.85
C VAL A 85 3.46 14.22 33.08
N SER A 86 3.70 14.79 34.26
CA SER A 86 5.02 15.32 34.60
C SER A 86 6.01 14.17 34.78
N ALA A 87 7.21 14.31 34.20
CA ALA A 87 8.28 13.32 34.31
C ALA A 87 8.71 13.07 35.77
N THR A 88 8.52 14.06 36.64
CA THR A 88 8.82 13.95 38.08
C THR A 88 7.88 13.02 38.83
N LEU A 89 6.69 12.75 38.28
CA LEU A 89 5.69 11.84 38.85
C LEU A 89 5.86 10.39 38.37
N VAL A 90 6.72 10.17 37.36
CA VAL A 90 6.98 8.84 36.81
C VAL A 90 8.08 8.17 37.63
N ILE A 91 7.69 7.13 38.37
CA ILE A 91 8.59 6.29 39.17
C ILE A 91 9.01 5.05 38.37
N HIS A 92 8.07 4.48 37.63
CA HIS A 92 8.29 3.30 36.79
C HIS A 92 7.88 3.58 35.35
N LEU A 93 8.76 3.26 34.41
CA LEU A 93 8.47 3.33 32.98
C LEU A 93 8.41 1.93 32.40
N ARG A 94 7.28 1.58 31.78
CA ARG A 94 7.09 0.34 31.05
C ARG A 94 6.76 0.65 29.59
N VAL A 95 7.69 0.31 28.70
CA VAL A 95 7.50 0.46 27.25
C VAL A 95 7.35 -0.93 26.63
N VAL A 96 6.18 -1.19 26.08
CA VAL A 96 5.92 -2.35 25.22
C VAL A 96 5.89 -1.83 23.79
N GLY A 97 7.07 -1.77 23.19
CA GLY A 97 7.28 -1.32 21.83
C GLY A 97 6.72 -2.29 20.77
N GLY A 98 6.44 -1.74 19.59
CA GLY A 98 6.23 -2.55 18.39
C GLY A 98 7.57 -3.04 17.81
N ASN A 99 7.54 -3.53 16.57
CA ASN A 99 8.74 -3.91 15.82
C ASN A 99 9.56 -2.70 15.31
N GLY A 100 9.12 -1.47 15.60
CA GLY A 100 9.89 -0.25 15.30
C GLY A 100 10.96 0.06 16.35
N GLY A 101 11.66 1.17 16.14
CA GLY A 101 12.69 1.67 17.05
C GLY A 101 12.08 2.21 18.35
N ASN A 102 12.70 1.88 19.48
CA ASN A 102 12.30 2.42 20.78
C ASN A 102 13.43 3.29 21.32
N THR A 103 13.16 4.57 21.50
CA THR A 103 14.08 5.56 22.06
C THR A 103 13.41 6.19 23.29
N ILE A 104 14.17 6.28 24.38
CA ILE A 104 13.76 6.83 25.68
C ILE A 104 14.80 7.86 26.09
#